data_AF-A0A259D986-F1
#
_entry.id   AF-A0A259D986-F1
#
_cell.length_a   1.000
_cell.length_b   1.000
_cell.length_c   1.000
_cell.angle_alpha   90.00
_cell.angle_beta   90.00
_cell.angle_gamma   90.00
#
_symmetry.space_group_name_H-M   'P 1'
#
loop_
_entity.id
_entity.type
_entity.pdbx_description
1 polymer ?
#
loop_
_entity_poly.entity_id
_entity_poly.type
_entity_poly.pdbx_seq_one_letter_code
_entity_poly.pdbx_strand_id
1 'polypeptide(L)'
;MMQAGGRIEAVFFCPHSAEMDCDCRKPRAGLFQEIAARYGKELVGVPVVGDSLRDLQVAESVDAWPLLVKTGKGKKTLAAGGLPKNTTVFDDLNEAVDQLISLAS
;
A
#
# COMPACT_ATOMS: atom_id res chain seq x y z
N MET A 1 7.91 12.26 -21.28
CA MET A 1 7.27 11.19 -22.06
C MET A 1 6.81 10.10 -21.09
N MET A 2 5.56 9.65 -21.19
CA MET A 2 5.13 8.37 -20.62
C MET A 2 5.57 7.28 -21.61
N GLN A 3 6.58 6.46 -21.27
CA GLN A 3 7.09 5.44 -22.20
C GLN A 3 6.13 4.26 -22.40
N ALA A 4 5.24 3.98 -21.44
CA ALA A 4 4.36 2.81 -21.44
C ALA A 4 2.87 3.16 -21.21
N GLY A 5 2.46 4.42 -21.36
CA GLY A 5 1.06 4.86 -21.23
C GLY A 5 0.47 4.91 -19.81
N GLY A 6 1.21 4.50 -18.77
CA GLY A 6 0.75 4.58 -17.38
C GLY A 6 0.74 6.00 -16.81
N ARG A 7 -0.31 6.36 -16.06
CA ARG A 7 -0.48 7.66 -15.39
C ARG A 7 -0.45 7.52 -13.87
N ILE A 8 0.41 8.31 -13.23
CA ILE A 8 0.41 8.51 -11.78
C ILE A 8 -0.40 9.77 -11.51
N GLU A 9 -1.53 9.63 -10.80
CA GLU A 9 -2.42 10.77 -10.54
C GLU A 9 -1.86 11.72 -9.48
N ALA A 10 -1.23 11.19 -8.45
CA ALA A 10 -0.60 11.97 -7.39
C ALA A 10 0.52 11.16 -6.72
N VAL A 11 1.45 11.88 -6.09
CA VAL A 11 2.50 11.31 -5.26
C VAL A 11 2.39 11.92 -3.87
N PHE A 12 2.21 11.06 -2.87
CA PHE A 12 2.21 11.42 -1.46
C PHE A 12 3.44 10.79 -0.80
N PHE A 13 4.21 11.57 -0.05
CA PHE A 13 5.43 11.09 0.58
C PHE A 13 5.66 11.76 1.93
N CYS A 14 6.29 11.02 2.85
CA CYS A 14 6.69 11.54 4.15
C CYS A 14 8.21 11.81 4.13
N PRO A 15 8.66 13.07 4.25
CA PRO A 15 10.09 13.43 4.23
C PRO A 15 10.77 13.21 5.60
N HIS A 16 10.01 12.91 6.64
CA HIS A 16 10.49 12.91 8.01
C HIS A 16 11.32 11.66 8.36
N SER A 17 12.29 11.87 9.25
CA SER A 17 13.11 10.79 9.81
C SER A 17 12.27 9.90 10.75
N ALA A 18 12.85 8.77 11.17
CA ALA A 18 12.18 7.87 12.12
C ALA A 18 12.05 8.47 13.53
N GLU A 19 12.92 9.40 13.89
CA GLU A 19 12.96 10.10 15.19
C GLU A 19 11.91 11.22 15.29
N MET A 20 11.37 11.66 14.14
CA MET A 20 10.42 12.77 14.10
C MET A 20 9.00 12.29 14.36
N ASP A 21 8.31 13.01 15.25
CA ASP A 21 6.90 12.79 15.50
C ASP A 21 6.04 13.44 14.40
N CYS A 22 5.51 12.63 13.47
CA CYS A 22 4.80 13.05 12.27
C CYS A 22 3.76 12.02 11.80
N ASP A 23 2.51 12.40 11.60
CA ASP A 23 1.47 11.39 11.27
C ASP A 23 1.59 10.74 9.88
N CYS A 24 2.47 11.25 9.01
CA CYS A 24 2.66 10.74 7.66
C CYS A 24 3.50 9.46 7.56
N ARG A 25 4.37 9.18 8.54
CA ARG A 25 5.33 8.07 8.42
C ARG A 25 4.65 6.76 8.76
N LYS A 26 4.44 5.92 7.74
CA LYS A 26 3.96 4.53 7.89
C LYS A 26 4.71 3.82 9.04
N PRO A 27 4.00 3.15 9.98
CA PRO A 27 2.61 2.68 9.86
C PRO A 27 1.51 3.69 10.22
N ARG A 28 1.86 4.96 10.50
CA ARG A 28 0.85 6.00 10.74
C ARG A 28 0.06 6.33 9.47
N ALA A 29 -1.20 6.69 9.66
CA ALA A 29 -2.20 6.81 8.61
C ALA A 29 -2.31 8.19 7.95
N GLY A 30 -1.51 9.18 8.34
CA GLY A 30 -1.66 10.57 7.88
C GLY A 30 -1.66 10.71 6.36
N LEU A 31 -0.74 10.04 5.64
CA LEU A 31 -0.74 10.08 4.16
C LEU A 31 -1.98 9.43 3.55
N PHE A 32 -2.52 8.39 4.17
CA PHE A 32 -3.72 7.70 3.67
C PHE A 32 -4.97 8.54 3.93
N GLN A 33 -5.04 9.22 5.07
CA GLN A 33 -6.09 10.19 5.37
C GLN A 33 -6.05 11.38 4.40
N GLU A 34 -4.86 11.88 4.05
CA GLU A 34 -4.70 12.91 3.01
C GLU A 34 -5.18 12.43 1.63
N ILE A 35 -4.87 11.18 1.26
CA ILE A 35 -5.37 10.57 0.02
C ILE A 35 -6.90 10.50 0.04
N ALA A 36 -7.49 9.97 1.11
CA ALA A 36 -8.94 9.86 1.28
C ALA A 36 -9.63 11.21 1.17
N ALA A 37 -9.10 12.23 1.85
CA ALA A 37 -9.60 13.60 1.81
C ALA A 37 -9.48 14.22 0.41
N ARG A 38 -8.34 14.05 -0.28
CA ARG A 38 -8.13 14.61 -1.62
C ARG A 38 -9.15 14.09 -2.63
N TYR A 39 -9.49 12.80 -2.56
CA TYR A 39 -10.41 12.18 -3.51
C TYR A 39 -11.86 12.10 -3.02
N GLY A 40 -12.13 12.51 -1.77
CA GLY A 40 -13.47 12.43 -1.18
C GLY A 40 -13.99 11.00 -1.10
N LYS A 41 -13.12 10.04 -0.76
CA LYS A 41 -13.43 8.60 -0.74
C LYS A 41 -12.89 7.94 0.53
N GLU A 42 -13.69 7.03 1.09
CA GLU A 42 -13.19 6.07 2.07
C GLU A 42 -12.26 5.06 1.39
N LEU A 43 -11.34 4.50 2.18
CA LEU A 43 -10.35 3.54 1.67
C LEU A 43 -10.76 2.08 1.90
N VAL A 44 -11.98 1.85 2.38
CA VAL A 44 -12.51 0.50 2.65
C VAL A 44 -12.40 -0.36 1.41
N GLY A 45 -11.64 -1.46 1.50
CA GLY A 45 -11.42 -2.41 0.40
C GLY A 45 -10.55 -1.89 -0.76
N VAL A 46 -10.03 -0.66 -0.69
CA VAL A 46 -9.11 -0.13 -1.71
C VAL A 46 -7.79 -0.92 -1.63
N PRO A 47 -7.25 -1.46 -2.74
CA PRO A 47 -6.02 -2.21 -2.73
C PRO A 47 -4.81 -1.32 -2.40
N VAL A 48 -3.99 -1.76 -1.44
CA VAL A 48 -2.75 -1.09 -1.03
C VAL A 48 -1.59 -2.06 -1.20
N VAL A 49 -0.80 -1.84 -2.24
CA VAL A 49 0.35 -2.68 -2.57
C VAL A 49 1.61 -2.18 -1.86
N GLY A 50 2.32 -3.06 -1.17
CA GLY A 50 3.57 -2.75 -0.48
C GLY A 50 4.49 -3.97 -0.28
N ASP A 51 5.76 -3.71 0.04
CA ASP A 51 6.77 -4.75 0.24
C ASP A 51 7.17 -4.92 1.73
N SER A 52 6.62 -4.08 2.61
CA SER A 52 7.02 -4.02 4.01
C SER A 52 5.85 -4.00 4.97
N LEU A 53 6.06 -4.52 6.18
CA LEU A 53 5.01 -4.66 7.19
C LEU A 53 4.27 -3.34 7.47
N ARG A 54 5.00 -2.21 7.54
CA ARG A 54 4.40 -0.89 7.77
C ARG A 54 3.43 -0.44 6.67
N ASP A 55 3.59 -0.94 5.44
CA ASP A 55 2.68 -0.65 4.33
C ASP A 55 1.36 -1.40 4.50
N LEU A 56 1.43 -2.63 5.01
CA LEU A 56 0.27 -3.46 5.27
C LEU A 56 -0.48 -2.98 6.53
N GLN A 57 0.25 -2.61 7.59
CA GLN A 57 -0.32 -2.10 8.83
C GLN A 57 -1.10 -0.81 8.63
N VAL A 58 -0.59 0.11 7.81
CA VAL A 58 -1.34 1.34 7.51
C VAL A 58 -2.56 1.06 6.64
N ALA A 59 -2.51 0.06 5.76
CA ALA A 59 -3.68 -0.34 4.99
C ALA A 59 -4.78 -0.90 5.90
N GLU A 60 -4.42 -1.82 6.82
CA GLU A 60 -5.35 -2.37 7.81
C GLU A 60 -5.97 -1.28 8.70
N SER A 61 -5.19 -0.28 9.13
CA SER A 61 -5.68 0.79 10.02
C SER A 61 -6.67 1.77 9.37
N VAL A 62 -6.80 1.74 8.04
CA VAL A 62 -7.77 2.53 7.28
C VAL A 62 -8.79 1.66 6.53
N ASP A 63 -8.95 0.40 6.96
CA ASP A 63 -9.85 -0.61 6.38
C ASP A 63 -9.60 -0.92 4.89
N ALA A 64 -8.43 -0.54 4.38
CA ALA A 64 -8.00 -0.87 3.04
C ALA A 64 -7.61 -2.35 2.92
N TRP A 65 -7.40 -2.81 1.69
CA TRP A 65 -7.01 -4.18 1.40
C TRP A 65 -5.48 -4.29 1.23
N PRO A 66 -4.75 -4.84 2.23
CA PRO A 66 -3.30 -4.99 2.15
C PRO A 66 -2.89 -6.07 1.14
N LEU A 67 -2.03 -5.69 0.20
CA LEU A 67 -1.43 -6.56 -0.80
C LEU A 67 0.10 -6.57 -0.64
N LEU A 68 0.65 -7.70 -0.22
CA LEU A 68 2.10 -7.89 -0.09
C LEU A 68 2.67 -8.40 -1.41
N VAL A 69 3.64 -7.68 -1.99
CA VAL A 69 4.47 -8.20 -3.08
C VAL A 69 5.78 -8.75 -2.54
N LYS A 70 6.28 -9.86 -3.10
CA LYS A 70 7.54 -10.51 -2.66
C LYS A 70 8.80 -9.83 -3.21
N THR A 71 8.67 -8.87 -4.12
CA THR A 71 9.78 -7.98 -4.55
C THR A 71 10.26 -7.08 -3.42
N GLY A 72 11.44 -6.45 -3.57
CA GLY A 72 12.02 -5.57 -2.55
C GLY A 72 12.27 -6.31 -1.22
N LYS A 73 11.62 -5.84 -0.15
CA LYS A 73 11.67 -6.43 1.20
C LYS A 73 10.63 -7.54 1.42
N GLY A 74 9.76 -7.80 0.45
CA GLY A 74 8.58 -8.64 0.59
C GLY A 74 8.84 -10.04 1.13
N LYS A 75 9.85 -10.74 0.61
CA LYS A 75 10.24 -12.07 1.14
C LYS A 75 10.63 -12.05 2.61
N LYS A 76 11.33 -11.00 3.06
CA LYS A 76 11.71 -10.83 4.48
C LYS A 76 10.50 -10.51 5.34
N THR A 77 9.60 -9.66 4.83
CA THR A 77 8.34 -9.31 5.49
C THR A 77 7.46 -10.55 5.69
N LEU A 78 7.30 -11.37 4.64
CA LEU A 78 6.54 -12.62 4.69
C LEU A 78 7.13 -13.61 5.70
N ALA A 79 8.46 -13.79 5.69
CA ALA A 79 9.14 -14.69 6.60
C ALA A 79 9.09 -14.23 8.07
N ALA A 80 9.09 -12.92 8.31
CA ALA A 80 8.97 -12.34 9.66
C ALA A 80 7.55 -12.51 10.25
N GLY A 81 6.52 -12.68 9.40
CA GLY A 81 5.13 -12.84 9.83
C GLY A 81 4.52 -11.57 10.41
N GLY A 82 3.45 -11.74 11.21
CA GLY A 82 2.73 -10.60 11.81
C GLY A 82 1.94 -9.76 10.80
N LEU A 83 1.61 -10.33 9.64
CA LEU A 83 0.84 -9.64 8.61
C LEU A 83 -0.61 -9.42 9.08
N PRO A 84 -1.25 -8.30 8.69
CA PRO A 84 -2.70 -8.14 8.79
C PRO A 84 -3.46 -9.36 8.27
N LYS A 85 -4.55 -9.74 8.93
CA LYS A 85 -5.26 -11.01 8.65
C LYS A 85 -5.79 -11.11 7.22
N ASN A 86 -6.13 -9.99 6.61
CA ASN A 86 -6.67 -9.89 5.25
C ASN A 86 -5.59 -9.65 4.19
N THR A 87 -4.30 -9.85 4.51
CA THR A 87 -3.21 -9.66 3.54
C THR A 87 -3.23 -10.74 2.46
N THR A 88 -3.27 -10.33 1.19
CA THR A 88 -3.03 -11.22 0.05
C THR A 88 -1.59 -11.06 -0.42
N VAL A 89 -0.96 -12.15 -0.84
CA VAL A 89 0.47 -12.19 -1.17
C VAL A 89 0.67 -12.55 -2.64
N PHE A 90 1.51 -11.77 -3.33
CA PHE A 90 1.87 -11.94 -4.74
C PHE A 90 3.39 -11.97 -4.93
N ASP A 91 3.86 -12.55 -6.03
CA ASP A 91 5.26 -12.53 -6.47
C ASP A 91 5.73 -11.09 -6.72
N ASP A 92 4.95 -10.31 -7.47
CA ASP A 92 5.29 -8.94 -7.83
C ASP A 92 4.05 -8.07 -8.11
N LEU A 93 4.28 -6.83 -8.55
CA LEU A 93 3.21 -5.89 -8.87
C LEU A 93 2.39 -6.32 -10.09
N ASN A 94 2.98 -7.02 -11.07
CA ASN A 94 2.25 -7.46 -12.25
C ASN A 94 1.22 -8.52 -11.87
N GLU A 95 1.61 -9.53 -11.08
CA GLU A 95 0.67 -10.55 -10.61
C GLU A 95 -0.46 -9.93 -9.77
N ALA A 96 -0.14 -8.95 -8.91
CA ALA A 96 -1.16 -8.22 -8.15
C ALA A 96 -2.16 -7.50 -9.07
N VAL A 97 -1.69 -6.87 -10.14
CA VAL A 97 -2.54 -6.17 -11.12
C VAL A 97 -3.40 -7.15 -11.91
N ASP A 98 -2.84 -8.27 -12.37
CA ASP A 98 -3.58 -9.31 -13.11
C ASP A 98 -4.77 -9.81 -12.30
N GLN A 99 -4.57 -10.03 -10.99
CA GLN A 99 -5.65 -10.43 -10.07
C GLN A 99 -6.69 -9.32 -9.88
N LEU A 100 -6.27 -8.06 -9.71
CA LEU A 100 -7.20 -6.94 -9.56
C LEU A 100 -8.07 -6.73 -10.80
N ILE A 101 -7.52 -6.90 -12.00
CA ILE A 101 -8.27 -6.80 -13.26
C ILE A 101 -9.26 -7.96 -13.40
N SER A 102 -8.84 -9.18 -13.05
CA SER A 102 -9.71 -10.36 -13.05
C SER A 102 -10.93 -10.18 -12.14
N LEU A 103 -10.76 -9.56 -10.97
CA LEU A 103 -11.85 -9.29 -10.02
C LEU A 103 -12.82 -8.19 -10.46
N ALA A 104 -12.39 -7.31 -11.37
CA ALA A 104 -13.22 -6.22 -11.89
C ALA A 104 -14.04 -6.62 -13.13
N SER A 105 -13.87 -7.86 -13.60
CA SER A 105 -14.54 -8.43 -14.77
C SER A 105 -15.84 -9.14 -14.38
#